data_AF-A0A7S2I7K1-F1
#
_entry.id   AF-A0A7S2I7K1-F1
#
_cell.length_a   1.000
_cell.length_b   1.000
_cell.length_c   1.000
_cell.angle_alpha   90.00
_cell.angle_beta   90.00
_cell.angle_gamma   90.00
#
_symmetry.space_group_name_H-M   'P 1'
#
loop_
_entity.id
_entity.type
_entity.pdbx_description
1 polymer ?
#
loop_
_entity_poly.entity_id
_entity_poly.type
_entity_poly.pdbx_seq_one_letter_code
_entity_poly.pdbx_strand_id
1 'polypeptide(L)'
;LDSALMYGDDVQVAVGDATKALPRDRFFVTSKVPCCPAAFTKWCEWYKAEYNPLSTSQYAKIDARLLGLEIVDLMLLHWPCESFADTLAAYRSLEDFAIAGKARAI
;
A
#
# COMPACT_ATOMS: atom_id res chain seq x y z
N LEU A 1 -2.23 -11.68 7.21
CA LEU A 1 -2.97 -11.48 5.94
C LEU A 1 -2.04 -10.72 5.01
N ASP A 2 -1.97 -11.13 3.76
CA ASP A 2 -1.19 -10.46 2.73
C ASP A 2 -2.15 -9.92 1.67
N SER A 3 -2.10 -8.63 1.42
CA SER A 3 -2.92 -7.92 0.43
C SER A 3 -2.05 -6.96 -0.39
N ALA A 4 -2.66 -6.21 -1.29
CA ALA A 4 -2.03 -5.12 -2.03
C ALA A 4 -3.10 -4.18 -2.57
N LEU A 5 -2.89 -2.86 -2.54
CA LEU A 5 -3.89 -1.89 -3.01
C LEU A 5 -4.37 -2.22 -4.43
N MET A 6 -3.45 -2.76 -5.25
CA MET A 6 -3.71 -3.23 -6.60
C MET A 6 -4.60 -4.47 -6.73
N TYR A 7 -4.94 -5.17 -5.64
CA TYR A 7 -5.87 -6.29 -5.70
C TYR A 7 -7.34 -5.81 -5.80
N GLY A 8 -7.60 -4.53 -5.55
CA GLY A 8 -8.92 -3.89 -5.67
C GLY A 8 -9.42 -3.35 -4.32
N ASP A 9 -10.16 -2.25 -4.38
CA ASP A 9 -10.73 -1.61 -3.19
C ASP A 9 -11.70 -2.52 -2.44
N ASP A 10 -12.48 -3.31 -3.18
CA ASP A 10 -13.39 -4.32 -2.64
C ASP A 10 -12.63 -5.44 -1.90
N VAL A 11 -11.49 -5.86 -2.42
CA VAL A 11 -10.61 -6.83 -1.76
C VAL A 11 -10.03 -6.25 -0.47
N GLN A 12 -9.57 -4.99 -0.48
CA GLN A 12 -9.05 -4.35 0.73
C GLN A 12 -10.11 -4.23 1.83
N VAL A 13 -11.33 -3.81 1.45
CA VAL A 13 -12.45 -3.73 2.37
C VAL A 13 -12.81 -5.12 2.92
N ALA A 14 -12.82 -6.16 2.09
CA ALA A 14 -13.10 -7.52 2.55
C ALA A 14 -12.06 -8.06 3.54
N VAL A 15 -10.77 -7.75 3.33
CA VAL A 15 -9.68 -8.10 4.27
C VAL A 15 -9.86 -7.35 5.60
N GLY A 16 -10.21 -6.07 5.56
CA GLY A 16 -10.53 -5.28 6.75
C GLY A 16 -11.72 -5.86 7.50
N ASP A 17 -12.81 -6.15 6.81
CA ASP A 17 -14.03 -6.73 7.38
C ASP A 17 -13.80 -8.11 8.02
N ALA A 18 -12.92 -8.93 7.44
CA ALA A 18 -12.55 -10.23 8.01
C ALA A 18 -11.77 -10.12 9.33
N THR A 19 -11.15 -8.96 9.61
CA THR A 19 -10.27 -8.77 10.78
C THR A 19 -10.84 -7.81 11.83
N LYS A 20 -11.84 -6.98 11.48
CA LYS A 20 -12.36 -5.90 12.35
C LYS A 20 -12.87 -6.32 13.73
N ALA A 21 -13.31 -7.58 13.88
CA ALA A 21 -13.81 -8.11 15.15
C ALA A 21 -12.70 -8.69 16.06
N LEU A 22 -11.47 -8.82 15.55
CA LEU A 22 -10.34 -9.36 16.29
C LEU A 22 -9.55 -8.24 16.97
N PRO A 23 -8.99 -8.48 18.18
CA PRO A 23 -8.02 -7.55 18.76
C PRO A 23 -6.83 -7.33 17.81
N ARG A 24 -6.43 -6.06 17.63
CA ARG A 24 -5.44 -5.66 16.62
C ARG A 24 -4.08 -6.35 16.76
N ASP A 25 -3.72 -6.73 17.97
CA ASP A 25 -2.46 -7.41 18.31
C ASP A 25 -2.45 -8.92 18.02
N ARG A 26 -3.57 -9.49 17.58
CA ARG A 26 -3.72 -10.93 17.29
C ARG A 26 -3.43 -11.31 15.85
N PHE A 27 -3.21 -10.33 14.98
CA PHE A 27 -2.96 -10.58 13.56
C PHE A 27 -1.94 -9.61 12.99
N PHE A 28 -1.30 -10.06 11.91
CA PHE A 28 -0.33 -9.29 11.15
C PHE A 28 -0.88 -9.03 9.75
N VAL A 29 -0.89 -7.78 9.31
CA VAL A 29 -1.30 -7.39 7.96
C VAL A 29 -0.12 -6.82 7.20
N THR A 30 0.20 -7.50 6.09
CA THR A 30 1.07 -6.99 5.03
C THR A 30 0.20 -6.43 3.93
N SER A 31 0.50 -5.22 3.46
CA SER A 31 -0.06 -4.69 2.22
C SER A 31 1.02 -4.04 1.36
N LYS A 32 0.66 -3.66 0.14
CA LYS A 32 1.60 -3.20 -0.88
C LYS A 32 1.01 -2.09 -1.72
N VAL A 33 1.81 -1.07 -2.01
CA VAL A 33 1.50 -0.01 -2.97
C VAL A 33 2.42 -0.11 -4.19
N PRO A 34 1.93 0.13 -5.40
CA PRO A 34 2.76 0.00 -6.59
C PRO A 34 3.61 1.25 -6.85
N CYS A 35 4.76 1.05 -7.50
CA CYS A 35 5.44 2.12 -8.24
C CYS A 35 5.40 1.95 -9.76
N CYS A 36 5.16 0.72 -10.26
CA CYS A 36 4.89 0.40 -11.66
C CYS A 36 6.08 0.59 -12.64
N PRO A 37 6.92 -0.44 -12.86
CA PRO A 37 7.97 -0.39 -13.86
C PRO A 37 7.39 -0.61 -15.27
N ALA A 38 8.00 0.00 -16.29
CA ALA A 38 7.49 -0.01 -17.68
C ALA A 38 7.27 -1.42 -18.26
N ALA A 39 8.03 -2.42 -17.80
CA ALA A 39 7.90 -3.81 -18.27
C ALA A 39 6.77 -4.61 -17.60
N PHE A 40 6.17 -4.12 -16.50
CA PHE A 40 5.09 -4.79 -15.78
C PHE A 40 3.74 -4.08 -15.96
N THR A 41 3.09 -4.41 -17.07
CA THR A 41 1.64 -4.75 -17.18
C THR A 41 0.57 -3.66 -17.08
N LYS A 42 -0.54 -3.90 -17.81
CA LYS A 42 -1.82 -3.17 -17.83
C LYS A 42 -2.38 -2.79 -16.45
N TRP A 43 -1.95 -3.48 -15.38
CA TRP A 43 -2.41 -3.22 -14.03
C TRP A 43 -1.97 -1.84 -13.51
N CYS A 44 -0.93 -1.27 -14.12
CA CYS A 44 -0.51 0.09 -13.83
C CYS A 44 -1.36 1.15 -14.53
N GLU A 45 -2.07 0.79 -15.61
CA GLU A 45 -2.90 1.74 -16.36
C GLU A 45 -4.13 2.16 -15.55
N TRP A 46 -4.90 1.19 -15.03
CA TRP A 46 -6.07 1.51 -14.20
C TRP A 46 -5.68 2.23 -12.92
N TYR A 47 -4.58 1.81 -12.29
CA TYR A 47 -4.09 2.42 -11.06
C TYR A 47 -3.68 3.88 -11.26
N LYS A 48 -2.93 4.15 -12.34
CA LYS A 48 -2.55 5.51 -12.72
C LYS A 48 -3.78 6.35 -13.07
N ALA A 49 -4.80 5.78 -13.71
CA ALA A 49 -6.02 6.51 -14.04
C ALA A 49 -6.79 6.97 -12.79
N GLU A 50 -6.86 6.13 -11.76
CA GLU A 50 -7.65 6.41 -10.55
C GLU A 50 -6.91 7.31 -9.55
N TYR A 51 -5.61 7.10 -9.36
CA TYR A 51 -4.89 7.68 -8.22
C TYR A 51 -3.75 8.65 -8.58
N ASN A 52 -3.52 8.97 -9.85
CA ASN A 52 -2.55 10.00 -10.23
C ASN A 52 -3.14 11.41 -9.97
N PRO A 53 -2.40 12.38 -9.38
CA PRO A 53 -0.97 12.40 -9.08
C PRO A 53 -0.63 12.25 -7.59
N LEU A 54 -1.16 11.22 -6.92
CA LEU A 54 -0.84 11.00 -5.51
C LEU A 54 0.59 10.42 -5.33
N SER A 55 1.18 10.73 -4.18
CA SER A 55 2.46 10.16 -3.74
C SER A 55 2.31 8.76 -3.17
N THR A 56 3.42 8.03 -3.03
CA THR A 56 3.45 6.70 -2.43
C THR A 56 2.89 6.68 -1.00
N SER A 57 3.20 7.70 -0.19
CA SER A 57 2.61 7.87 1.15
C SER A 57 1.08 8.01 1.09
N GLN A 58 0.55 8.73 0.10
CA GLN A 58 -0.90 8.90 -0.07
C GLN A 58 -1.58 7.60 -0.48
N TYR A 59 -0.94 6.80 -1.34
CA TYR A 59 -1.41 5.46 -1.66
C TYR A 59 -1.47 4.56 -0.43
N ALA A 60 -0.43 4.57 0.41
CA ALA A 60 -0.40 3.76 1.63
C ALA A 60 -1.48 4.20 2.63
N LYS A 61 -1.80 5.49 2.69
CA LYS A 61 -2.92 6.03 3.49
C LYS A 61 -4.28 5.57 2.98
N ILE A 62 -4.48 5.55 1.66
CA ILE A 62 -5.71 5.04 1.05
C ILE A 62 -5.87 3.56 1.34
N ASP A 63 -4.82 2.77 1.13
CA ASP A 63 -4.82 1.33 1.39
C ASP A 63 -5.14 1.00 2.86
N ALA A 64 -4.44 1.65 3.82
CA ALA A 64 -4.72 1.48 5.24
C ALA A 64 -6.16 1.89 5.62
N ARG A 65 -6.70 2.93 4.99
CA ARG A 65 -8.09 3.36 5.18
C ARG A 65 -9.08 2.31 4.66
N LEU A 66 -8.85 1.73 3.49
CA LEU A 66 -9.71 0.68 2.92
C LEU A 66 -9.69 -0.58 3.77
N LEU A 67 -8.51 -0.95 4.30
CA LEU A 67 -8.34 -2.02 5.28
C LEU A 67 -8.98 -1.72 6.64
N GLY A 68 -9.37 -0.48 6.92
CA GLY A 68 -9.89 -0.07 8.22
C GLY A 68 -8.84 -0.12 9.34
N LEU A 69 -7.56 0.04 9.02
CA LEU A 69 -6.45 -0.07 9.96
C LEU A 69 -5.80 1.29 10.22
N GLU A 70 -5.63 1.62 11.51
CA GLU A 70 -4.85 2.81 11.90
C GLU A 70 -3.35 2.64 11.63
N ILE A 71 -2.86 1.40 11.74
CA ILE A 71 -1.46 0.99 11.55
C ILE A 71 -1.45 -0.34 10.77
N VAL A 72 -0.68 -0.42 9.69
CA VAL A 72 -0.36 -1.66 8.96
C VAL A 72 0.93 -2.26 9.53
N ASP A 73 1.06 -3.59 9.60
CA ASP A 73 2.27 -4.18 10.19
C ASP A 73 3.47 -4.15 9.22
N LEU A 74 3.24 -4.39 7.93
CA LEU A 74 4.25 -4.27 6.88
C LEU A 74 3.65 -3.62 5.63
N MET A 75 4.25 -2.53 5.15
CA MET A 75 3.84 -1.85 3.91
C MET A 75 4.96 -1.88 2.88
N LEU A 76 4.78 -2.62 1.78
CA LEU A 76 5.81 -2.80 0.76
C LEU A 76 5.60 -1.87 -0.45
N LEU A 77 6.70 -1.47 -1.09
CA LEU A 77 6.67 -1.22 -2.52
C LEU A 77 6.49 -2.55 -3.23
N HIS A 78 5.33 -2.74 -3.89
CA HIS A 78 4.99 -4.01 -4.55
C HIS A 78 5.99 -4.35 -5.66
N TRP A 79 6.44 -3.32 -6.38
CA TRP A 79 7.39 -3.40 -7.48
C TRP A 79 8.27 -2.15 -7.50
N PRO A 80 9.49 -2.22 -8.05
CA PRO A 80 10.28 -1.02 -8.32
C PRO A 80 9.56 -0.12 -9.33
N CYS A 81 9.98 1.15 -9.39
CA CYS A 81 9.58 2.06 -10.46
C CYS A 81 10.39 1.77 -11.73
N GLU A 82 10.17 2.55 -12.79
CA GLU A 82 10.93 2.44 -14.04
C GLU A 82 12.44 2.68 -13.84
N SER A 83 12.80 3.66 -13.00
CA SER A 83 14.19 3.94 -12.66
C SER A 83 14.50 3.66 -11.19
N PHE A 84 15.78 3.44 -10.88
CA PHE A 84 16.25 3.35 -9.49
C PHE A 84 16.03 4.65 -8.72
N ALA A 85 16.23 5.80 -9.37
CA ALA A 85 16.03 7.11 -8.75
C ALA A 85 14.57 7.29 -8.30
N ASP A 86 13.62 6.91 -9.16
CA ASP A 86 12.19 6.95 -8.83
C ASP A 86 11.85 5.93 -7.74
N THR A 87 12.46 4.74 -7.78
CA THR A 87 12.28 3.71 -6.74
C THR A 87 12.72 4.21 -5.37
N LEU A 88 13.88 4.87 -5.32
CA LEU A 88 14.38 5.49 -4.10
C LEU A 88 13.47 6.63 -3.63
N ALA A 89 12.96 7.47 -4.53
CA ALA A 89 12.02 8.53 -4.18
C ALA A 89 10.70 7.98 -3.64
N ALA A 90 10.16 6.93 -4.25
CA ALA A 90 8.95 6.24 -3.80
C ALA A 90 9.15 5.60 -2.42
N TYR A 91 10.31 4.98 -2.18
CA TYR A 91 10.64 4.41 -0.88
C TYR A 91 10.76 5.49 0.22
N ARG A 92 11.43 6.61 -0.06
CA ARG A 92 11.46 7.77 0.86
C ARG A 92 10.07 8.28 1.19
N SER A 93 9.14 8.24 0.25
CA SER A 93 7.75 8.59 0.52
C SER A 93 7.03 7.56 1.43
N LEU A 94 7.42 6.28 1.42
CA LEU A 94 6.97 5.32 2.43
C LEU A 94 7.61 5.56 3.81
N GLU A 95 8.84 6.06 3.88
CA GLU A 95 9.45 6.47 5.15
C GLU A 95 8.57 7.52 5.86
N ASP A 96 8.02 8.50 5.13
CA ASP A 96 7.08 9.48 5.70
C ASP A 96 5.83 8.82 6.30
N PHE A 97 5.33 7.73 5.68
CA PHE A 97 4.19 6.96 6.18
C PHE A 97 4.54 6.20 7.48
N ALA A 98 5.73 5.60 7.54
CA ALA A 98 6.23 4.92 8.73
C ALA A 98 6.50 5.91 9.88
N ILE A 99 7.14 7.05 9.60
CA ILE A 99 7.43 8.13 10.56
C ILE A 99 6.13 8.70 11.15
N ALA A 100 5.07 8.78 10.36
CA ALA A 100 3.73 9.16 10.83
C ALA A 100 3.05 8.09 11.72
N GLY A 101 3.73 6.99 12.04
CA GLY A 101 3.22 5.91 12.89
C GLY A 101 2.17 5.03 12.21
N LYS A 102 2.08 5.05 10.87
CA LYS A 102 1.05 4.32 10.10
C LYS A 102 1.49 2.94 9.61
N ALA A 103 2.77 2.62 9.71
CA ALA A 103 3.31 1.29 9.49
C ALA A 103 4.29 0.91 10.60
N ARG A 104 4.31 -0.35 11.03
CA ARG A 104 5.37 -0.86 11.93
C ARG A 104 6.68 -1.13 11.19
N ALA A 105 6.58 -1.55 9.94
CA ALA A 105 7.68 -1.79 9.03
C ALA A 105 7.29 -1.40 7.60
N ILE A 106 8.29 -1.03 6.81
CA ILE A 106 8.21 -0.77 5.37
C ILE A 106 9.26 -1.59 4.63
#